data_AF-A0A3L6N1Z6-F1
#
_entry.id   AF-A0A3L6N1Z6-F1
#
_cell.length_a   1.000
_cell.length_b   1.000
_cell.length_c   1.000
_cell.angle_alpha   90.00
_cell.angle_beta   90.00
_cell.angle_gamma   90.00
#
_symmetry.space_group_name_H-M   'P 1'
#
loop_
_entity.id
_entity.type
_entity.pdbx_description
1 polymer ?
#
loop_
_entity_poly.entity_id
_entity_poly.type
_entity_poly.pdbx_seq_one_letter_code
_entity_poly.pdbx_strand_id
1 'polypeptide(L)'
;MDHLISISSDLSSSSYFPIFEDNEAGPGPRDRPEEDLFVRERPVNPLQEIPQPYEKRPKSKDLSRDDRVGLQKMKEWTGWTATEITRWVPFTARQVQYALDNPPTPQKSNPRPGGHRLTEEELQRLDQFLRDNPRGRDIA
;
A
#
# COMPACT_ATOMS: atom_id res chain seq x y z
N MET A 1 -13.93 -10.04 -47.26
CA MET A 1 -14.61 -9.20 -46.27
C MET A 1 -13.52 -8.65 -45.37
N ASP A 2 -13.02 -7.49 -45.77
CA ASP A 2 -11.87 -6.82 -45.17
C ASP A 2 -12.34 -5.97 -43.99
N HIS A 3 -11.81 -6.23 -42.80
CA HIS A 3 -12.04 -5.39 -41.63
C HIS A 3 -10.76 -4.61 -41.32
N LEU A 4 -10.66 -3.42 -41.93
CA LEU A 4 -9.70 -2.40 -41.52
C LEU A 4 -10.26 -1.66 -40.31
N ILE A 5 -9.63 -1.81 -39.15
CA ILE A 5 -9.91 -1.00 -37.96
C ILE A 5 -8.96 0.19 -38.02
N SER A 6 -9.50 1.35 -38.37
CA SER A 6 -8.83 2.64 -38.23
C SER A 6 -8.75 3.02 -36.76
N ILE A 7 -7.53 3.06 -36.20
CA ILE A 7 -7.29 3.62 -34.87
C ILE A 7 -6.71 5.02 -35.07
N SER A 8 -7.56 6.03 -34.89
CA SER A 8 -7.21 7.44 -34.87
C SER A 8 -6.27 7.73 -33.71
N SER A 9 -5.12 8.34 -34.02
CA SER A 9 -4.11 8.79 -33.09
C SER A 9 -4.30 10.27 -32.84
N ASP A 10 -5.00 10.66 -31.77
CA ASP A 10 -5.10 12.06 -31.35
C ASP A 10 -5.07 12.15 -29.83
N LEU A 11 -3.87 12.33 -29.26
CA LEU A 11 -3.71 13.00 -27.98
C LEU A 11 -2.64 14.08 -28.16
N SER A 12 -3.13 15.17 -28.75
CA SER A 12 -2.46 16.45 -28.85
C SER A 12 -2.71 17.25 -27.58
N SER A 13 -1.63 17.90 -27.13
CA SER A 13 -1.62 19.27 -26.60
C SER A 13 -1.92 19.52 -25.12
N SER A 14 -0.86 20.07 -24.51
CA SER A 14 -0.87 21.37 -23.86
C SER A 14 -0.96 21.38 -22.34
N SER A 15 0.23 21.47 -21.77
CA SER A 15 0.54 22.07 -20.48
C SER A 15 -0.11 23.43 -20.28
N TYR A 16 -0.92 23.57 -19.24
CA TYR A 16 -1.30 24.87 -18.68
C TYR A 16 -1.38 24.75 -17.15
N PHE A 17 -0.27 25.06 -16.48
CA PHE A 17 -0.27 25.37 -15.05
C PHE A 17 -0.39 26.90 -14.92
N PRO A 18 -1.46 27.44 -14.32
CA PRO A 18 -1.50 28.86 -14.00
C PRO A 18 -0.48 29.15 -12.88
N ILE A 19 0.51 29.96 -13.23
CA ILE A 19 1.42 30.63 -12.30
C ILE A 19 0.57 31.66 -11.57
N PHE A 20 0.39 31.50 -10.25
CA PHE A 20 -0.27 32.51 -9.45
C PHE A 20 0.63 33.74 -9.34
N GLU A 21 0.11 34.84 -9.88
CA GLU A 21 0.65 36.19 -9.82
C GLU A 21 0.79 36.69 -8.38
N ASP A 22 1.92 37.35 -8.17
CA ASP A 22 2.19 38.48 -7.28
C ASP A 22 0.99 39.01 -6.48
N ASN A 23 0.96 38.71 -5.18
CA ASN A 23 0.27 39.58 -4.22
C ASN A 23 1.32 40.45 -3.53
N GLU A 24 1.37 41.70 -3.98
CA GLU A 24 2.07 42.79 -3.32
C GLU A 24 1.55 43.07 -1.91
N ALA A 25 2.49 43.53 -1.07
CA ALA A 25 2.29 44.56 -0.05
C ALA A 25 1.20 44.29 1.01
N GLY A 26 1.50 43.37 1.93
CA GLY A 26 0.90 43.42 3.28
C GLY A 26 1.37 44.67 4.05
N PRO A 27 0.48 45.38 4.76
CA PRO A 27 0.82 46.58 5.53
C PRO A 27 1.77 46.24 6.69
N GLY A 28 2.65 47.19 6.99
CA GLY A 28 3.83 47.04 7.83
C GLY A 28 3.57 46.62 9.29
N PRO A 29 4.66 46.31 10.02
CA PRO A 29 4.58 45.79 11.37
C PRO A 29 3.97 46.87 12.29
N ARG A 30 2.77 46.59 12.79
CA ARG A 30 2.16 47.37 13.87
C ARG A 30 3.01 47.19 15.12
N ASP A 31 3.47 48.30 15.68
CA ASP A 31 4.05 48.40 17.01
C ASP A 31 3.26 47.56 17.99
N ARG A 32 3.85 46.44 18.41
CA ARG A 32 3.30 45.56 19.43
C ARG A 32 3.74 46.16 20.77
N PRO A 33 2.85 46.71 21.61
CA PRO A 33 3.24 47.13 22.94
C PRO A 33 3.76 45.91 23.70
N GLU A 34 4.97 46.04 24.25
CA GLU A 34 5.70 45.07 25.08
C GLU A 34 5.06 44.94 26.47
N GLU A 35 3.76 44.66 26.53
CA GLU A 35 3.08 44.45 27.79
C GLU A 35 2.68 42.98 27.94
N ASP A 36 3.05 42.45 29.09
CA ASP A 36 2.64 41.17 29.67
C ASP A 36 3.41 39.90 29.28
N LEU A 37 4.72 39.92 29.60
CA LEU A 37 5.42 38.72 30.08
C LEU A 37 4.92 38.34 31.50
N PHE A 38 3.64 38.05 31.64
CA PHE A 38 3.17 37.27 32.78
C PHE A 38 3.69 35.84 32.60
N VAL A 39 4.83 35.55 33.22
CA VAL A 39 5.26 34.19 33.52
C VAL A 39 4.19 33.59 34.43
N ARG A 40 3.16 33.00 33.83
CA ARG A 40 2.20 32.16 34.53
C ARG A 40 2.98 30.95 35.02
N GLU A 41 3.49 31.03 36.25
CA GLU A 41 4.00 29.87 36.97
C GLU A 41 2.89 28.82 36.96
N ARG A 42 3.09 27.75 36.19
CA ARG A 42 2.18 26.61 36.22
C ARG A 42 2.28 26.02 37.63
N PRO A 43 1.19 25.93 38.41
CA PRO A 43 1.24 25.27 39.70
C PRO A 43 1.71 23.83 39.48
N VAL A 44 2.90 23.51 40.00
CA VAL A 44 3.45 22.17 39.96
C VAL A 44 2.63 21.35 40.94
N ASN A 45 1.76 20.49 40.41
CA ASN A 45 0.88 19.64 41.22
C ASN A 45 1.76 18.60 41.94
N PRO A 46 1.91 18.62 43.29
CA PRO A 46 2.93 17.84 44.00
C PRO A 46 2.55 16.37 44.26
N LEU A 47 1.61 15.82 43.50
CA LEU A 47 1.13 14.44 43.64
C LEU A 47 1.19 13.75 42.28
N GLN A 48 2.40 13.44 41.81
CA GLN A 48 2.57 12.37 40.83
C GLN A 48 2.29 11.06 41.55
N GLU A 49 1.07 10.54 41.36
CA GLU A 49 0.69 9.20 41.77
C GLU A 49 1.73 8.19 41.23
N ILE A 50 2.15 7.28 42.11
CA ILE A 50 3.06 6.19 41.78
C ILE A 50 2.47 5.45 40.57
N PRO A 51 3.22 5.27 39.46
CA PRO A 51 2.72 4.56 38.29
C PRO A 51 2.24 3.17 38.73
N GLN A 52 0.93 2.95 38.67
CA GLN A 52 0.34 1.64 38.91
C GLN A 52 1.03 0.63 37.99
N PRO A 53 1.38 -0.57 38.48
CA PRO A 53 1.98 -1.60 37.64
C PRO A 53 1.01 -1.88 36.48
N TYR A 54 1.46 -1.54 35.27
CA TYR A 54 0.66 -1.67 34.07
C TYR A 54 0.34 -3.15 33.83
N GLU A 55 -0.91 -3.53 34.02
CA GLU A 55 -1.37 -4.86 33.65
C GLU A 55 -1.17 -5.03 32.14
N LYS A 56 -0.37 -6.02 31.76
CA LYS A 56 -0.13 -6.34 30.35
C LYS A 56 -1.46 -6.78 29.74
N ARG A 57 -1.96 -6.00 28.79
CA ARG A 57 -3.17 -6.35 28.05
C ARG A 57 -3.02 -7.77 27.48
N PRO A 58 -4.08 -8.60 27.53
CA PRO A 58 -4.04 -9.93 26.94
C PRO A 58 -3.64 -9.81 25.47
N LYS A 59 -2.65 -10.60 25.06
CA LYS A 59 -2.18 -10.63 23.67
C LYS A 59 -3.35 -11.10 22.80
N SER A 60 -3.72 -10.30 21.81
CA SER A 60 -4.69 -10.71 20.79
C SER A 60 -4.21 -11.99 20.12
N LYS A 61 -5.13 -12.94 19.91
CA LYS A 61 -4.82 -14.14 19.14
C LYS A 61 -4.40 -13.74 17.72
N ASP A 62 -3.25 -14.24 17.28
CA ASP A 62 -2.78 -14.04 15.92
C ASP A 62 -3.64 -14.83 14.93
N LEU A 63 -3.84 -14.27 13.75
CA LEU A 63 -4.72 -14.82 12.75
C LEU A 63 -3.99 -15.91 11.94
N SER A 64 -4.41 -17.17 12.09
CA SER A 64 -3.84 -18.28 11.33
C SER A 64 -4.27 -18.25 9.85
N ARG A 65 -3.52 -18.96 8.99
CA ARG A 65 -3.92 -19.19 7.60
C ARG A 65 -5.30 -19.86 7.51
N ASP A 66 -5.54 -20.87 8.34
CA ASP A 66 -6.79 -21.62 8.32
C ASP A 66 -7.97 -20.77 8.82
N ASP A 67 -7.72 -19.91 9.81
CA ASP A 67 -8.71 -18.93 10.27
C ASP A 67 -9.11 -17.98 9.15
N ARG A 68 -8.15 -17.51 8.34
CA ARG A 68 -8.41 -16.65 7.17
C ARG A 68 -9.28 -17.37 6.12
N VAL A 69 -8.97 -18.63 5.83
CA VAL A 69 -9.77 -19.46 4.92
C VAL A 69 -11.19 -19.64 5.47
N GLY A 70 -11.32 -19.89 6.78
CA GLY A 70 -12.61 -20.01 7.44
C GLY A 70 -13.44 -18.74 7.36
N LEU A 71 -12.84 -17.57 7.62
CA LEU A 71 -13.50 -16.26 7.52
C LEU A 71 -13.98 -15.96 6.09
N GLN A 72 -13.18 -16.30 5.07
CA GLN A 72 -13.59 -16.11 3.67
C GLN A 72 -14.76 -17.02 3.29
N LYS A 73 -14.68 -18.31 3.61
CA LYS A 73 -15.79 -19.26 3.38
C LYS A 73 -17.06 -18.83 4.10
N MET A 74 -16.94 -18.32 5.32
CA MET A 74 -18.07 -17.80 6.09
C MET A 74 -18.76 -16.67 5.33
N LYS A 75 -17.99 -15.67 4.85
CA LYS A 75 -18.52 -14.58 4.02
C LYS A 75 -19.18 -15.10 2.73
N GLU A 76 -18.57 -16.07 2.05
CA GLU A 76 -19.09 -16.64 0.80
C GLU A 76 -20.43 -17.37 1.01
N TRP A 77 -20.61 -18.08 2.13
CA TRP A 77 -21.81 -18.86 2.39
C TRP A 77 -22.95 -18.06 3.01
N THR A 78 -22.64 -17.08 3.87
CA THR A 78 -23.66 -16.30 4.59
C THR A 78 -23.96 -14.95 3.93
N GLY A 79 -23.03 -14.43 3.14
CA GLY A 79 -23.09 -13.06 2.62
C GLY A 79 -22.88 -11.99 3.70
N TRP A 80 -22.43 -12.36 4.90
CA TRP A 80 -22.27 -11.43 6.01
C TRP A 80 -21.18 -10.39 5.77
N THR A 81 -21.41 -9.22 6.36
CA THR A 81 -20.44 -8.13 6.41
C THR A 81 -19.35 -8.41 7.45
N ALA A 82 -18.20 -7.73 7.33
CA ALA A 82 -17.08 -7.91 8.26
C ALA A 82 -17.46 -7.62 9.72
N THR A 83 -18.35 -6.64 9.95
CA THR A 83 -18.86 -6.26 11.27
C THR A 83 -19.73 -7.35 11.89
N GLU A 84 -20.54 -8.02 11.09
CA GLU A 84 -21.37 -9.15 11.53
C GLU A 84 -20.50 -10.35 11.88
N ILE A 85 -19.54 -10.72 11.00
CA ILE A 85 -18.60 -11.82 11.25
C ILE A 85 -17.81 -11.61 12.54
N THR A 86 -17.42 -10.37 12.85
CA THR A 86 -16.70 -10.02 14.07
C THR A 86 -17.49 -10.35 15.34
N ARG A 87 -18.84 -10.38 15.29
CA ARG A 87 -19.66 -10.75 16.45
C ARG A 87 -19.62 -12.25 16.77
N TRP A 88 -19.27 -13.07 15.79
CA TRP A 88 -19.30 -14.54 15.88
C TRP A 88 -17.92 -15.16 16.09
N VAL A 89 -16.84 -14.41 15.83
CA VAL A 89 -15.48 -14.93 15.83
C VAL A 89 -14.62 -14.13 16.80
N PRO A 90 -13.71 -14.76 17.58
CA PRO A 90 -12.86 -14.07 18.56
C PRO A 90 -11.69 -13.31 17.91
N PHE A 91 -11.93 -12.61 16.81
CA PHE A 91 -10.96 -11.76 16.12
C PHE A 91 -11.45 -10.33 16.09
N THR A 92 -10.51 -9.39 16.05
CA THR A 92 -10.85 -7.96 15.94
C THR A 92 -11.39 -7.62 14.56
N ALA A 93 -12.20 -6.58 14.45
CA ALA A 93 -12.74 -6.11 13.17
C ALA A 93 -11.62 -5.86 12.13
N ARG A 94 -10.47 -5.33 12.58
CA ARG A 94 -9.30 -5.11 11.71
C ARG A 94 -8.71 -6.41 11.16
N GLN A 95 -8.63 -7.46 11.99
CA GLN A 95 -8.13 -8.76 11.57
C GLN A 95 -9.11 -9.44 10.60
N VAL A 96 -10.42 -9.35 10.87
CA VAL A 96 -11.45 -9.87 9.96
C VAL A 96 -11.39 -9.14 8.62
N GLN A 97 -11.32 -7.81 8.62
CA GLN A 97 -11.19 -7.01 7.41
C GLN A 97 -9.92 -7.41 6.61
N TYR A 98 -8.78 -7.50 7.29
CA TYR A 98 -7.54 -7.94 6.68
C TYR A 98 -7.65 -9.33 6.04
N ALA A 99 -8.33 -10.27 6.71
CA ALA A 99 -8.55 -11.63 6.21
C ALA A 99 -9.40 -11.66 4.94
N LEU A 100 -10.39 -10.78 4.85
CA LEU A 100 -11.31 -10.70 3.72
C LEU A 100 -10.68 -9.99 2.52
N ASP A 101 -9.86 -8.96 2.76
CA ASP A 101 -9.23 -8.17 1.70
C ASP A 101 -7.99 -8.87 1.10
N ASN A 102 -7.29 -9.69 1.89
CA ASN A 102 -6.07 -10.35 1.47
C ASN A 102 -6.29 -11.85 1.29
N PRO A 103 -5.94 -12.44 0.13
CA PRO A 103 -6.06 -13.88 -0.07
C PRO A 103 -5.13 -14.65 0.88
N PRO A 104 -5.57 -15.79 1.46
CA PRO A 104 -4.80 -16.57 2.42
C PRO A 104 -3.61 -17.30 1.77
N THR A 105 -3.68 -17.55 0.47
CA THR A 105 -2.59 -18.15 -0.30
C THR A 105 -1.94 -17.09 -1.18
N PRO A 106 -0.60 -17.07 -1.29
CA PRO A 106 0.10 -16.27 -2.29
C PRO A 106 -0.48 -16.56 -3.66
N GLN A 107 -0.96 -15.53 -4.35
CA GLN A 107 -1.40 -15.68 -5.73
C GLN A 107 -0.18 -15.62 -6.64
N LYS A 108 -0.14 -16.50 -7.65
CA LYS A 108 0.87 -16.41 -8.70
C LYS A 108 0.73 -15.04 -9.33
N SER A 109 1.80 -14.23 -9.30
CA SER A 109 1.81 -12.98 -10.02
C SER A 109 1.56 -13.28 -11.49
N ASN A 110 0.66 -12.53 -12.13
CA ASN A 110 0.53 -12.61 -13.58
C ASN A 110 1.92 -12.41 -14.20
N PRO A 111 2.30 -13.23 -15.20
CA PRO A 111 3.57 -13.03 -15.87
C PRO A 111 3.61 -11.60 -16.39
N ARG A 112 4.68 -10.86 -16.05
CA ARG A 112 4.83 -9.46 -16.49
C ARG A 112 4.72 -9.45 -18.03
N PRO A 113 3.78 -8.68 -18.61
CA PRO A 113 3.71 -8.55 -20.06
C PRO A 113 5.05 -7.98 -20.55
N GLY A 114 5.84 -8.80 -21.27
CA GLY A 114 7.13 -8.41 -21.83
C GLY A 114 8.37 -8.62 -20.93
N GLY A 115 8.24 -9.17 -19.73
CA GLY A 115 9.39 -9.37 -18.83
C GLY A 115 10.18 -10.64 -19.17
N HIS A 116 11.27 -10.50 -19.94
CA HIS A 116 12.30 -11.53 -20.17
C HIS A 116 11.87 -12.79 -20.93
N ARG A 117 11.23 -12.62 -22.08
CA ARG A 117 11.37 -13.64 -23.13
C ARG A 117 12.46 -13.16 -24.06
N LEU A 118 13.46 -14.01 -24.32
CA LEU A 118 14.44 -13.74 -25.36
C LEU A 118 13.68 -13.53 -26.67
N THR A 119 14.07 -12.50 -27.40
CA THR A 119 13.63 -12.29 -28.78
C THR A 119 14.12 -13.46 -29.65
N GLU A 120 13.48 -13.67 -30.79
CA GLU A 120 13.89 -14.71 -31.74
C GLU A 120 15.36 -14.55 -32.18
N GLU A 121 15.81 -13.31 -32.35
CA GLU A 121 17.20 -13.00 -32.69
C GLU A 121 18.18 -13.37 -31.56
N GLU A 122 17.80 -13.12 -30.30
CA GLU A 122 18.60 -13.50 -29.15
C GLU A 122 18.66 -15.02 -28.96
N LEU A 123 17.57 -15.74 -29.27
CA LEU A 123 17.55 -17.20 -29.31
C LEU A 123 18.49 -17.74 -30.38
N GLN A 124 18.50 -17.14 -31.58
CA GLN A 124 19.42 -17.51 -32.66
C GLN A 124 20.88 -17.24 -32.29
N ARG A 125 21.18 -16.09 -31.65
CA ARG A 125 22.52 -15.79 -31.15
C ARG A 125 22.97 -16.77 -30.07
N LEU A 126 22.06 -17.17 -29.17
CA LEU A 126 22.33 -18.15 -28.14
C LEU A 126 22.62 -19.54 -28.76
N ASP A 127 21.81 -19.98 -29.72
CA ASP A 127 22.01 -21.25 -30.42
C ASP A 127 23.35 -21.27 -31.17
N GLN A 128 23.68 -20.18 -31.88
CA GLN A 128 24.97 -20.04 -32.55
C GLN A 128 26.14 -20.11 -31.54
N PHE A 129 26.05 -19.40 -30.42
CA PHE A 129 27.06 -19.44 -29.36
C PHE A 129 27.27 -20.86 -28.80
N LEU A 130 26.18 -21.62 -28.58
CA LEU A 130 26.23 -23.00 -28.09
C LEU A 130 26.75 -24.01 -29.11
N ARG A 131 26.69 -23.69 -30.41
CA ARG A 131 27.30 -24.48 -31.49
C ARG A 131 28.80 -24.22 -31.58
N ASP A 132 29.22 -22.97 -31.44
CA ASP A 132 30.62 -22.56 -31.56
C ASP A 132 31.45 -22.95 -30.32
N ASN A 133 30.82 -23.04 -29.14
CA ASN A 133 31.47 -23.42 -27.89
C ASN A 133 30.87 -24.72 -27.30
N PRO A 134 31.32 -25.91 -27.74
CA PRO A 134 30.78 -27.19 -27.26
C PRO A 134 31.00 -27.43 -25.75
N ARG A 135 31.96 -26.75 -25.13
CA ARG A 135 32.18 -26.76 -23.67
C ARG A 135 31.05 -26.11 -22.85
N GLY A 136 30.22 -25.27 -23.47
CA GLY A 136 29.09 -24.62 -22.82
C GLY A 136 27.82 -25.49 -22.72
N ARG A 137 27.83 -26.71 -23.29
CA ARG A 137 26.68 -27.62 -23.31
C ARG A 137 26.50 -28.44 -22.02
N ASP A 138 27.50 -28.47 -21.14
CA ASP A 138 27.50 -29.25 -19.89
C ASP A 138 26.89 -28.51 -18.67
N ILE A 139 26.25 -27.35 -18.89
CA ILE A 139 25.54 -26.62 -17.83
C ILE A 139 24.03 -26.92 -17.96
N ALA A 140 23.65 -28.16 -17.68
CA ALA A 140 22.26 -28.63 -17.64
C ALA A 140 22.01 -29.48 -16.40
#